data_AF-A0A7K4DV85-F1
#
_entry.id   AF-A0A7K4DV85-F1
#
_cell.length_a   1.000
_cell.length_b   1.000
_cell.length_c   1.000
_cell.angle_alpha   90.00
_cell.angle_beta   90.00
_cell.angle_gamma   90.00
#
_symmetry.space_group_name_H-M   'P 1'
#
loop_
_entity.id
_entity.type
_entity.pdbx_description
1 polymer ?
#
loop_
_entity_poly.entity_id
_entity_poly.type
_entity_poly.pdbx_seq_one_letter_code
_entity_poly.pdbx_strand_id
1 'polypeptide(L)' 'MTKRPVVNDSITDALHCTTCLLPMQYQTKKDGKFLWQCFKCGKKFAVHENNTDVIEESWSPPR' A
#
# COMPACT_ATOMS: atom_id res chain seq x y z
N MET A 1 12.02 -9.57 -21.30
CA MET A 1 10.84 -9.89 -20.46
C MET A 1 11.10 -9.41 -19.05
N THR A 2 10.61 -8.23 -18.68
CA THR A 2 10.80 -7.66 -17.35
C THR A 2 9.84 -8.34 -16.39
N LYS A 3 10.35 -9.28 -15.60
CA LYS A 3 9.62 -9.97 -14.54
C LYS A 3 9.24 -8.93 -13.49
N ARG A 4 8.05 -8.35 -13.61
CA ARG A 4 7.40 -7.71 -12.47
C ARG A 4 7.34 -8.79 -11.37
N PRO A 5 7.73 -8.49 -10.13
CA PRO A 5 7.44 -9.41 -9.04
C PRO A 5 5.93 -9.48 -8.94
N VAL A 6 5.36 -10.49 -9.61
CA VAL A 6 4.01 -10.96 -9.39
C VAL A 6 4.05 -11.50 -7.98
N VAL A 7 3.52 -10.68 -7.07
CA VAL A 7 3.03 -11.09 -5.77
C VAL A 7 2.11 -12.27 -6.04
N ASN A 8 2.53 -13.41 -5.50
CA ASN A 8 1.98 -14.76 -5.68
C ASN A 8 0.45 -14.79 -5.88
N ASP A 9 0.01 -15.52 -6.92
CA ASP A 9 -1.37 -15.76 -7.38
C ASP A 9 -2.27 -16.51 -6.39
N SER A 10 -2.29 -16.11 -5.12
CA SER A 10 -3.16 -16.73 -4.11
C SER A 10 -3.56 -15.67 -3.10
N ILE A 11 -4.66 -14.96 -3.38
CA ILE A 11 -5.43 -14.18 -2.40
C ILE A 11 -4.66 -12.91 -1.93
N THR A 12 -4.91 -11.73 -2.51
CA THR A 12 -6.11 -10.93 -2.19
C THR A 12 -6.14 -10.43 -0.75
N ASP A 13 -5.22 -9.54 -0.40
CA ASP A 13 -5.58 -8.42 0.47
C ASP A 13 -5.19 -7.16 -0.28
N ALA A 14 -6.07 -6.72 -1.18
CA ALA A 14 -5.99 -5.34 -1.66
C ALA A 14 -5.97 -4.49 -0.39
N LEU A 15 -4.85 -3.82 -0.09
CA LEU A 15 -4.67 -3.13 1.18
C LEU A 15 -5.84 -2.15 1.35
N HIS A 16 -6.79 -2.45 2.24
CA HIS A 16 -8.00 -1.66 2.37
C HIS A 16 -7.72 -0.47 3.27
N CYS A 17 -8.22 0.70 2.88
CA CYS A 17 -8.13 1.88 3.71
C CYS A 17 -8.96 1.65 4.98
N THR A 18 -8.36 1.76 6.17
CA THR A 18 -9.08 1.62 7.45
C THR A 18 -10.15 2.68 7.67
N THR A 19 -10.13 3.77 6.91
CA THR A 19 -11.12 4.86 7.01
C THR A 19 -12.28 4.69 6.03
N CYS A 20 -11.99 4.33 4.78
CA CYS A 20 -13.01 4.28 3.72
C CYS A 20 -13.42 2.86 3.34
N LEU A 21 -12.73 1.84 3.85
CA LEU A 21 -12.86 0.42 3.49
C LEU A 21 -12.74 0.15 1.99
N LEU A 22 -12.16 1.10 1.25
CA LEU A 22 -11.90 0.99 -0.18
C LEU A 22 -10.49 0.45 -0.43
N PRO A 23 -10.28 -0.27 -1.54
CA PRO A 23 -8.97 -0.77 -1.91
C PRO A 23 -8.02 0.40 -2.14
N MET A 24 -6.83 0.33 -1.54
CA MET A 24 -5.76 1.30 -1.76
C MET A 24 -4.99 0.92 -3.02
N GLN A 25 -4.44 1.96 -3.66
CA GLN A 25 -3.63 1.80 -4.85
C GLN A 25 -2.16 1.84 -4.48
N TYR A 26 -1.41 0.86 -4.96
CA TYR A 26 0.04 0.87 -4.88
C TYR A 26 0.60 2.07 -5.68
N GLN A 27 1.47 2.84 -5.03
CA GLN A 27 2.12 4.01 -5.61
C GLN A 27 3.53 3.67 -6.10
N THR A 28 4.41 3.29 -5.18
CA THR A 28 5.81 2.99 -5.46
C THR A 28 6.44 2.21 -4.33
N LYS A 29 7.65 1.67 -4.53
CA LYS A 29 8.45 1.04 -3.48
C LYS A 29 9.63 1.95 -3.19
N LYS A 30 9.78 2.36 -1.93
CA LYS A 30 10.89 3.22 -1.48
C LYS A 30 11.46 2.66 -0.19
N ASP A 31 12.79 2.58 -0.08
CA ASP A 31 13.49 2.15 1.13
C ASP A 31 13.00 0.78 1.67
N GLY A 32 12.73 -0.18 0.77
CA GLY A 32 12.22 -1.51 1.15
C GLY A 32 10.75 -1.56 1.58
N LYS A 33 10.04 -0.42 1.52
CA LYS A 33 8.62 -0.29 1.88
C LYS A 33 7.76 -0.07 0.62
N PHE A 34 6.64 -0.76 0.54
CA PHE A 34 5.60 -0.54 -0.45
C PHE A 34 4.69 0.59 0.01
N LEU A 35 4.63 1.68 -0.76
CA LEU A 35 3.75 2.80 -0.52
C LEU A 35 2.41 2.57 -1.21
N TRP A 36 1.34 2.68 -0.43
CA TRP A 36 -0.03 2.57 -0.85
C TRP A 36 -0.76 3.86 -0.49
N GLN A 37 -1.70 4.29 -1.34
CA GLN A 37 -2.51 5.46 -1.10
C GLN A 37 -3.98 5.20 -1.43
N CYS A 38 -4.87 5.66 -0.56
CA CYS A 38 -6.30 5.66 -0.82
C CYS A 38 -6.64 6.85 -1.72
N PHE A 39 -7.25 6.57 -2.88
CA PHE A 39 -7.64 7.64 -3.83
C PHE A 39 -8.77 8.52 -3.29
N LYS A 40 -9.61 8.00 -2.38
CA LYS A 40 -10.79 8.71 -1.88
C LYS A 40 -10.47 9.70 -0.76
N CYS A 41 -9.69 9.28 0.23
CA CYS A 41 -9.36 10.12 1.41
C CYS A 41 -7.91 10.57 1.48
N GLY A 42 -7.03 10.11 0.58
CA GLY A 42 -5.62 10.51 0.54
C GLY A 42 -4.74 9.90 1.63
N LYS A 43 -5.27 8.97 2.44
CA LYS A 43 -4.54 8.18 3.43
C LYS A 43 -3.42 7.37 2.77
N LYS A 44 -2.26 7.27 3.42
CA LYS A 44 -1.10 6.53 2.92
C LYS A 44 -0.68 5.46 3.92
N PHE A 45 -0.25 4.32 3.38
CA PHE A 45 0.35 3.23 4.13
C PHE A 45 1.71 2.89 3.53
N ALA A 46 2.72 2.77 4.37
CA ALA A 46 4.01 2.18 3.99
C ALA A 46 4.13 0.81 4.64
N VAL A 47 4.14 -0.25 3.82
CA VAL A 47 4.21 -1.64 4.28
C VAL A 47 5.60 -2.19 4.01
N HIS A 48 6.30 -2.70 5.02
CA HIS A 48 7.65 -3.22 4.83
C HIS A 48 7.62 -4.57 4.10
N GLU A 49 8.45 -4.75 3.06
CA GLU A 49 8.46 -6.00 2.27
C GLU A 49 8.78 -7.24 3.10
N ASN A 50 9.67 -7.09 4.08
CA ASN A 50 10.09 -8.21 4.95
C ASN A 50 9.23 -8.33 6.23
N ASN A 51 8.32 -7.39 6.49
CA ASN A 51 7.49 -7.41 7.70
C ASN A 51 6.15 -6.71 7.44
N THR A 52 5.16 -7.51 7.03
CA THR A 52 3.82 -7.02 6.69
C THR A 52 3.05 -6.47 7.88
N ASP A 53 3.48 -6.76 9.12
CA ASP A 53 2.87 -6.24 10.35
C ASP A 53 3.29 -4.79 10.66
N VAL A 54 4.39 -4.32 10.04
CA VAL A 54 4.86 -2.94 10.20
C VAL A 54 4.26 -2.08 9.09
N ILE A 55 3.10 -1.51 9.39
CA ILE A 55 2.39 -0.56 8.52
C ILE A 55 2.53 0.85 9.12
N GLU A 56 3.30 1.70 8.45
CA GLU A 56 3.34 3.12 8.83
C GLU A 56 2.17 3.86 8.18
N GLU A 57 1.27 4.36 9.02
CA GLU A 57 0.14 5.18 8.61
C GLU A 57 0.51 6.66 8.58
N SER A 58 0.25 7.32 7.46
CA SER A 58 0.38 8.77 7.34
C SER A 58 -0.73 9.35 6.48
N TRP A 59 -1.04 10.62 6.70
CA TRP A 59 -2.01 11.36 5.90
C TRP A 59 -1.30 12.28 4.94
N SER A 60 -1.84 12.42 3.72
CA SER A 60 -1.46 13.56 2.90
C SER A 60 -1.90 14.82 3.64
N PRO A 61 -1.04 15.85 3.80
CA PRO A 61 -1.48 17.11 4.37
C PRO A 61 -2.66 17.65 3.55
N PRO A 62 -3.68 18.26 4.21
CA PRO A 62 -4.73 18.96 3.48
C PRO A 62 -4.06 20.02 2.61
N ARG A 63 -4.36 19.97 1.32
CA ARG A 63 -3.78 20.86 0.31
C ARG A 63 -4.61 22.13 0.22
#